data_AF-A0A1W9U5Y8-F1
#
_entry.id   AF-A0A1W9U5Y8-F1
#
_cell.length_a   1.000
_cell.length_b   1.000
_cell.length_c   1.000
_cell.angle_alpha   90.00
_cell.angle_beta   90.00
_cell.angle_gamma   90.00
#
_symmetry.space_group_name_H-M   'P 1'
#
loop_
_entity.id
_entity.type
_entity.pdbx_description
1 polymer ?
#
loop_
_entity_poly.entity_id
_entity_poly.type
_entity_poly.pdbx_seq_one_letter_code
_entity_poly.pdbx_strand_id
1 'polypeptide(L)'
;MLHKWALENHIAVITITHKSKAKAQTGDNPFAGIIGSVAIQGTADAMILLSRNHAKTDSNDIEKADGFLDITGRELENNKFSLDFDAECMKWALRGEFSADEATGNMNWLVITEVLKTKQMTPKEVAVETNLNGATVRSSLSRMKEKNIVCKAGSKYGVVGQDYKENDGW
;
A
#
# COMPACT_ATOMS: atom_id res chain seq x y z
N MET A 1 25.96 19.73 6.80
CA MET A 1 26.60 19.89 8.13
C MET A 1 26.09 18.86 9.14
N LEU A 2 24.76 18.64 9.27
CA LEU A 2 24.21 17.63 10.18
C LEU A 2 24.43 16.17 9.74
N HIS A 3 24.21 15.85 8.46
CA HIS A 3 24.40 14.50 7.92
C HIS A 3 25.84 13.99 8.06
N LYS A 4 26.83 14.83 7.72
CA LYS A 4 28.25 14.51 7.93
C LYS A 4 28.59 14.23 9.40
N TRP A 5 28.11 15.06 10.32
CA TRP A 5 28.32 14.84 11.76
C TRP A 5 27.72 13.51 12.23
N ALA A 6 26.53 13.16 11.75
CA ALA A 6 25.85 11.90 12.08
C ALA A 6 26.68 10.68 11.60
N LEU A 7 27.22 10.74 10.39
CA LEU A 7 28.10 9.69 9.85
C LEU A 7 29.41 9.55 10.64
N GLU A 8 30.05 10.66 10.99
CA GLU A 8 31.31 10.67 11.75
C GLU A 8 31.15 10.11 13.17
N ASN A 9 29.97 10.24 13.76
CA ASN A 9 29.68 9.79 15.12
C ASN A 9 28.91 8.46 15.18
N HIS A 10 28.58 7.88 14.03
CA HIS A 10 27.76 6.65 13.92
C HIS A 10 26.40 6.77 14.63
N ILE A 11 25.73 7.92 14.49
CA ILE A 11 24.43 8.20 15.11
C ILE A 11 23.36 8.32 14.03
N ALA A 12 22.20 7.70 14.26
CA ALA A 12 21.00 7.93 13.45
C ALA A 12 20.31 9.22 13.89
N VAL A 13 20.09 10.15 12.96
CA VAL A 13 19.39 11.41 13.21
C VAL A 13 18.06 11.40 12.47
N ILE A 14 16.96 11.51 13.22
CA ILE A 14 15.61 11.64 12.66
C ILE A 14 15.18 13.10 12.76
N THR A 15 14.89 13.70 11.61
CA THR A 15 14.38 15.09 11.55
C THR A 15 12.89 15.05 11.18
N ILE A 16 12.05 15.64 12.02
CA ILE A 16 10.59 15.70 11.81
C ILE A 16 10.22 17.09 11.29
N THR A 17 9.55 17.15 10.15
CA THR A 17 9.10 18.41 9.52
C THR A 17 7.64 18.31 9.07
N HIS A 18 7.00 19.47 8.89
CA HIS A 18 5.63 19.54 8.41
C HIS A 18 5.56 19.51 6.87
N LYS A 19 4.44 19.00 6.33
CA LYS A 19 4.11 19.07 4.90
C LYS A 19 3.50 20.42 4.53
N SER A 20 3.77 20.89 3.31
CA SER A 20 3.33 22.21 2.87
C SER A 20 1.86 22.20 2.57
N LYS A 21 1.19 23.31 2.87
CA LYS A 21 -0.19 23.54 2.43
C LYS A 21 -0.27 23.77 0.91
N ALA A 22 0.87 23.89 0.22
CA ALA A 22 0.93 24.24 -1.20
C ALA A 22 0.66 23.02 -2.09
N LYS A 23 -0.56 23.01 -2.65
CA LYS A 23 -1.12 22.11 -3.68
C LYS A 23 -1.38 20.66 -3.27
N ALA A 24 -2.62 20.23 -3.55
CA ALA A 24 -2.94 18.81 -3.70
C ALA A 24 -1.92 18.19 -4.67
N GLN A 25 -1.30 17.09 -4.26
CA GLN A 25 -0.26 16.44 -5.05
C GLN A 25 -0.86 15.98 -6.38
N THR A 26 -0.57 16.72 -7.45
CA THR A 26 -0.79 16.28 -8.83
C THR A 26 0.50 15.59 -9.26
N GLY A 27 0.59 14.27 -9.07
CA GLY A 27 1.72 13.45 -9.48
C GLY A 27 1.93 12.20 -8.61
N ASP A 28 2.72 11.24 -9.11
CA ASP A 28 2.93 9.92 -8.49
C ASP A 28 3.91 9.92 -7.30
N ASN A 29 4.56 11.06 -6.99
CA ASN A 29 5.55 11.16 -5.91
C ASN A 29 4.94 11.80 -4.65
N PRO A 30 4.64 11.02 -3.58
CA PRO A 30 4.00 11.52 -2.38
C PRO A 30 4.88 12.49 -1.56
N PHE A 31 6.20 12.47 -1.77
CA PHE A 31 7.17 13.29 -1.04
C PHE A 31 7.32 14.71 -1.61
N ALA A 32 6.79 15.00 -2.79
CA ALA A 32 6.97 16.31 -3.45
C ALA A 32 6.37 17.49 -2.66
N GLY A 33 5.51 17.22 -1.66
CA GLY A 33 4.86 18.25 -0.84
C GLY A 33 5.52 18.61 0.49
N ILE A 34 6.65 18.02 0.88
CA ILE A 34 7.34 18.32 2.15
C ILE A 34 7.76 19.81 2.18
N ILE A 35 7.41 20.59 3.23
CA ILE A 35 7.78 22.03 3.33
C ILE A 35 9.29 22.12 3.41
N GLY A 36 9.85 23.03 2.60
CA GLY A 36 11.22 23.44 2.80
C GLY A 36 12.19 22.39 2.28
N SER A 37 12.67 22.67 1.07
CA SER A 37 13.95 22.23 0.54
C SER A 37 14.02 20.84 -0.09
N VAL A 38 14.11 20.88 -1.42
CA VAL A 38 14.90 19.95 -2.24
C VAL A 38 16.24 19.60 -1.55
N ALA A 39 16.82 20.50 -0.76
CA ALA A 39 18.06 20.28 -0.01
C ALA A 39 17.94 19.22 1.11
N ILE A 40 16.85 19.19 1.89
CA ILE A 40 16.64 18.14 2.90
C ILE A 40 16.43 16.79 2.22
N GLN A 41 15.59 16.75 1.17
CA GLN A 41 15.34 15.53 0.40
C GLN A 41 16.61 14.99 -0.26
N GLY A 42 17.47 15.86 -0.78
CA GLY A 42 18.74 15.47 -1.41
C GLY A 42 19.85 15.10 -0.43
N THR A 43 19.70 15.39 0.88
CA THR A 43 20.70 15.06 1.91
C THR A 43 20.32 13.85 2.75
N ALA A 44 19.02 13.56 2.89
CA ALA A 44 18.55 12.46 3.73
C ALA A 44 18.86 11.09 3.10
N ASP A 45 19.32 10.13 3.91
CA ASP A 45 19.53 8.75 3.44
C ASP A 45 18.20 8.03 3.18
N ALA A 46 17.16 8.38 3.95
CA ALA A 46 15.79 7.90 3.81
C ALA A 46 14.77 9.00 4.13
N MET A 47 13.61 8.91 3.50
CA MET A 47 12.45 9.76 3.73
C MET A 47 11.26 8.90 4.14
N ILE A 48 10.53 9.38 5.14
CA ILE A 48 9.34 8.73 5.68
C ILE A 48 8.23 9.79 5.71
N LEU A 49 7.07 9.45 5.15
CA LEU A 49 5.89 10.31 5.13
C LEU A 49 4.73 9.57 5.77
N LEU A 50 4.26 10.11 6.89
CA LEU A 50 3.01 9.70 7.52
C LEU A 50 1.87 10.57 6.98
N SER A 51 0.81 9.92 6.48
CA SER A 51 -0.39 10.58 5.98
C SER A 51 -1.64 10.00 6.60
N ARG A 52 -2.65 10.84 6.85
CA ARG A 52 -3.95 10.41 7.37
C ARG A 52 -4.85 10.00 6.20
N ASN A 53 -5.62 8.94 6.37
CA ASN A 53 -6.63 8.54 5.40
C ASN A 53 -7.90 9.36 5.57
N HIS A 54 -8.04 10.44 4.80
CA HIS A 54 -9.23 11.30 4.85
C HIS A 54 -10.50 10.65 4.29
N ALA A 55 -10.40 9.50 3.60
CA ALA A 55 -11.57 8.75 3.11
C ALA A 55 -12.19 7.84 4.18
N LYS A 56 -11.51 7.64 5.32
CA LYS A 56 -12.07 6.96 6.49
C LYS A 56 -12.80 7.99 7.35
N THR A 57 -14.13 7.96 7.28
CA THR A 57 -15.01 8.87 8.03
C THR A 57 -15.44 8.29 9.37
N ASP A 58 -15.47 6.96 9.49
CA ASP A 58 -15.76 6.24 10.73
C ASP A 58 -14.47 5.61 11.26
N SER A 59 -14.07 5.95 12.49
CA SER A 59 -12.87 5.41 13.14
C SER A 59 -12.96 3.90 13.37
N ASN A 60 -14.18 3.35 13.50
CA ASN A 60 -14.41 1.93 13.74
C ASN A 60 -14.47 1.09 12.46
N ASP A 61 -14.29 1.71 11.29
CA ASP A 61 -14.26 1.00 10.00
C ASP A 61 -13.02 0.09 9.93
N ILE A 62 -13.25 -1.22 10.13
CA ILE A 62 -12.24 -2.29 10.07
C ILE A 62 -11.87 -2.71 8.65
N GLU A 63 -12.43 -2.07 7.62
CA GLU A 63 -12.05 -2.30 6.23
C GLU A 63 -11.05 -1.22 5.75
N LYS A 64 -11.09 -0.02 6.35
CA LYS A 64 -10.20 1.09 6.01
C LYS A 64 -9.11 1.36 7.04
N ALA A 65 -7.88 1.54 6.57
CA ALA A 65 -6.75 2.03 7.37
C ALA A 65 -6.95 3.48 7.82
N ASP A 66 -6.43 3.84 8.99
CA ASP A 66 -6.44 5.21 9.53
C ASP A 66 -5.43 6.14 8.84
N GLY A 67 -4.37 5.56 8.29
CA GLY A 67 -3.30 6.31 7.63
C GLY A 67 -2.38 5.43 6.81
N PHE A 68 -1.38 6.07 6.22
CA PHE A 68 -0.37 5.41 5.40
C PHE A 68 1.02 5.93 5.74
N LEU A 69 2.00 5.03 5.69
CA LEU A 69 3.42 5.31 5.82
C LEU A 69 4.12 5.06 4.48
N ASP A 70 4.45 6.13 3.77
CA ASP A 70 5.26 6.05 2.56
C ASP A 70 6.75 6.16 2.94
N ILE A 71 7.59 5.26 2.45
CA ILE A 71 9.04 5.21 2.72
C ILE A 71 9.80 5.16 1.40
N THR A 72 10.90 5.92 1.30
CA THR A 72 11.86 5.84 0.20
C THR A 72 13.27 6.14 0.72
N GLY A 73 14.31 5.74 0.02
CA GLY A 73 15.68 6.07 0.39
C GLY A 73 16.66 5.72 -0.72
N ARG A 74 17.95 6.01 -0.49
CA ARG A 74 18.98 5.74 -1.50
C ARG A 74 19.11 4.26 -1.84
N GLU A 75 19.00 3.41 -0.82
CA GLU A 75 19.10 1.94 -0.92
C GLU A 75 17.76 1.24 -0.65
N LEU A 76 16.65 2.00 -0.59
CA LEU A 76 15.32 1.47 -0.26
C LEU A 76 14.37 1.73 -1.41
N GLU A 77 13.68 0.68 -1.85
CA GLU A 77 12.56 0.83 -2.77
C GLU A 77 11.42 1.64 -2.14
N ASN A 78 10.60 2.24 -2.99
CA ASN A 78 9.42 2.96 -2.55
C ASN A 78 8.41 1.98 -1.97
N ASN A 79 8.20 2.06 -0.66
CA ASN A 79 7.27 1.22 0.07
C ASN A 79 6.14 2.06 0.63
N LYS A 80 4.94 1.47 0.74
CA LYS A 80 3.79 2.10 1.35
C LYS A 80 3.07 1.11 2.26
N PHE A 81 2.92 1.48 3.52
CA PHE A 81 2.28 0.65 4.53
C PHE A 81 0.95 1.26 4.98
N SER A 82 -0.06 0.41 5.18
CA SER A 82 -1.32 0.80 5.80
C SER A 82 -1.15 0.78 7.32
N LEU A 83 -1.66 1.80 7.99
CA LEU A 83 -1.54 1.96 9.43
C LEU A 83 -2.90 2.14 10.10
N ASP A 84 -3.01 1.57 11.30
CA ASP A 84 -4.08 1.82 12.24
C ASP A 84 -3.58 2.66 13.41
N PHE A 85 -4.41 3.59 13.87
CA PHE A 85 -4.08 4.45 14.99
C PHE A 85 -4.76 3.94 16.25
N ASP A 86 -3.95 3.46 17.19
CA ASP A 86 -4.40 3.14 18.53
C ASP A 86 -4.46 4.44 19.34
N ALA A 87 -5.68 4.95 19.53
CA ALA A 87 -5.94 6.20 20.24
C ALA A 87 -5.71 6.10 21.76
N GLU A 88 -5.76 4.90 22.34
CA GLU A 88 -5.50 4.71 23.78
C GLU A 88 -4.00 4.82 24.07
N CYS A 89 -3.19 4.18 23.23
CA CYS A 89 -1.72 4.18 23.37
C CYS A 89 -1.04 5.32 22.58
N MET A 90 -1.79 6.12 21.83
CA MET A 90 -1.30 7.19 20.95
C MET A 90 -0.19 6.72 20.00
N LYS A 91 -0.36 5.52 19.42
CA LYS A 91 0.63 4.88 18.55
C LYS A 91 0.02 4.50 17.21
N TRP A 92 0.88 4.46 16.19
CA TRP A 92 0.56 3.85 14.92
C TRP A 92 1.01 2.40 14.92
N ALA A 93 0.13 1.50 14.48
CA ALA A 93 0.41 0.10 14.25
C ALA A 93 0.29 -0.20 12.75
N LEU A 94 1.12 -1.10 12.26
CA LEU A 94 0.92 -1.67 10.92
C LEU A 94 -0.40 -2.44 10.91
N ARG A 95 -1.22 -2.17 9.90
CA ARG A 95 -2.50 -2.86 9.73
C ARG A 95 -2.24 -4.22 9.09
N GLY A 96 -2.63 -5.28 9.80
CA GLY A 96 -2.34 -6.67 9.45
C GLY A 96 -1.02 -7.15 10.05
N GLU A 97 -1.00 -8.38 10.56
CA GLU A 97 0.26 -9.05 10.87
C GLU A 97 1.10 -9.13 9.59
N PHE A 98 2.40 -8.90 9.74
CA PHE A 98 3.39 -9.03 8.69
C PHE A 98 3.35 -10.45 8.10
N SER A 99 2.52 -10.71 7.08
CA SER A 99 2.84 -11.74 6.11
C SER A 99 3.87 -11.11 5.18
N ALA A 100 5.10 -11.58 5.25
CA ALA A 100 6.27 -11.08 4.54
C ALA A 100 6.17 -11.12 2.98
N ASP A 101 4.97 -11.23 2.40
CA ASP A 101 4.75 -11.51 0.98
C ASP A 101 3.93 -10.45 0.20
N GLU A 102 3.35 -9.42 0.81
CA GLU A 102 2.45 -8.50 0.08
C GLU A 102 3.04 -7.11 -0.22
N ALA A 103 4.31 -7.06 -0.62
CA ALA A 103 4.79 -5.97 -1.48
C ALA A 103 4.26 -6.18 -2.91
N THR A 104 3.01 -5.84 -3.16
CA THR A 104 2.55 -5.67 -4.55
C THR A 104 2.11 -4.24 -4.80
N GLY A 105 3.05 -3.45 -5.30
CA GLY A 105 2.92 -2.03 -5.66
C GLY A 105 1.96 -1.71 -6.81
N ASN A 106 0.84 -2.44 -6.93
CA ASN A 106 -0.21 -2.18 -7.91
C ASN A 106 -1.57 -2.16 -7.21
N MET A 107 -2.16 -0.97 -7.09
CA MET A 107 -3.47 -0.76 -6.48
C MET A 107 -4.57 -1.64 -7.11
N ASN A 108 -4.47 -1.93 -8.40
CA ASN A 108 -5.42 -2.83 -9.06
C ASN A 108 -5.30 -4.27 -8.55
N TRP A 109 -4.12 -4.73 -8.16
CA TRP A 109 -3.93 -6.09 -7.64
C TRP A 109 -4.56 -6.26 -6.28
N LEU A 110 -4.42 -5.25 -5.42
CA LEU A 110 -5.07 -5.17 -4.11
C LEU A 110 -6.59 -5.23 -4.24
N VAL A 111 -7.16 -4.42 -5.13
CA VAL A 111 -8.62 -4.40 -5.35
C VAL A 111 -9.11 -5.72 -5.95
N ILE A 112 -8.32 -6.33 -6.84
CA ILE A 112 -8.65 -7.63 -7.43
C ILE A 112 -8.54 -8.77 -6.42
N THR A 113 -7.48 -8.82 -5.59
CA THR A 113 -7.35 -9.85 -4.55
C THR A 113 -8.45 -9.73 -3.53
N GLU A 114 -8.82 -8.53 -3.11
CA GLU A 114 -9.86 -8.32 -2.10
C GLU A 114 -11.22 -8.88 -2.56
N VAL A 115 -11.62 -8.57 -3.79
CA VAL A 115 -12.83 -9.14 -4.39
C VAL A 115 -12.73 -10.67 -4.49
N LEU A 116 -11.57 -11.18 -4.90
CA LEU A 116 -11.35 -12.62 -5.04
C LEU A 116 -11.24 -13.38 -3.72
N LYS A 117 -10.96 -12.74 -2.57
CA LYS A 117 -11.00 -13.41 -1.26
C LYS A 117 -12.40 -13.87 -0.90
N THR A 118 -13.43 -13.19 -1.40
CA THR A 118 -14.84 -13.49 -1.08
C THR A 118 -15.41 -14.65 -1.89
N LYS A 119 -15.07 -14.73 -3.20
CA LYS A 119 -15.56 -15.78 -4.11
C LYS A 119 -14.67 -15.90 -5.33
N GLN A 120 -14.66 -17.08 -5.95
CA GLN A 120 -14.00 -17.28 -7.24
C GLN A 120 -14.79 -16.62 -8.37
N MET A 121 -14.12 -15.81 -9.19
CA MET A 121 -14.76 -14.99 -10.22
C MET A 121 -14.04 -15.09 -11.55
N THR A 122 -14.79 -14.94 -12.64
CA THR A 122 -14.24 -14.75 -13.99
C THR A 122 -13.67 -13.33 -14.14
N PRO A 123 -12.74 -13.08 -15.08
CA PRO A 123 -12.21 -11.73 -15.31
C PRO A 123 -13.28 -10.68 -15.63
N LYS A 124 -14.42 -11.09 -16.19
CA LYS A 124 -15.55 -10.21 -16.49
C LYS A 124 -16.27 -9.79 -15.21
N GLU A 125 -16.52 -10.74 -14.32
CA GLU A 125 -17.16 -10.49 -13.04
C GLU A 125 -16.26 -9.63 -12.14
N VAL A 126 -14.96 -9.92 -12.10
CA VAL A 126 -13.98 -9.09 -11.37
C VAL A 126 -14.02 -7.66 -11.90
N ALA A 127 -14.00 -7.44 -13.22
CA ALA A 127 -14.06 -6.09 -13.79
C ALA A 127 -15.31 -5.30 -13.39
N VAL A 128 -16.45 -5.96 -13.27
CA VAL A 128 -17.71 -5.35 -12.81
C VAL A 128 -17.62 -4.98 -11.33
N GLU A 129 -17.17 -5.91 -10.49
CA GLU A 129 -17.11 -5.71 -9.04
C GLU A 129 -16.06 -4.66 -8.64
N THR A 130 -14.91 -4.64 -9.31
CA THR A 130 -13.82 -3.70 -9.03
C THR A 130 -13.99 -2.37 -9.76
N ASN A 131 -14.99 -2.24 -10.66
CA ASN A 131 -15.16 -1.13 -11.59
C ASN A 131 -13.89 -0.79 -12.40
N LEU A 132 -13.11 -1.82 -12.77
CA LEU A 132 -11.87 -1.67 -13.52
C LEU A 132 -12.06 -2.05 -14.99
N ASN A 133 -11.22 -1.52 -15.87
CA ASN A 133 -11.21 -1.92 -17.26
C ASN A 133 -10.88 -3.42 -17.40
N GLY A 134 -11.70 -4.17 -18.15
CA GLY A 134 -11.52 -5.61 -18.34
C GLY A 134 -10.16 -6.03 -18.94
N ALA A 135 -9.53 -5.18 -19.75
CA ALA A 135 -8.16 -5.41 -20.24
C ALA A 135 -7.13 -5.31 -19.11
N THR A 136 -7.28 -4.32 -18.22
CA THR A 136 -6.45 -4.13 -17.02
C THR A 136 -6.62 -5.29 -16.04
N VAL A 137 -7.84 -5.80 -15.87
CA VAL A 137 -8.11 -6.96 -15.02
C VAL A 137 -7.44 -8.21 -15.57
N ARG A 138 -7.56 -8.48 -16.89
CA ARG A 138 -6.92 -9.65 -17.51
C ARG A 138 -5.40 -9.61 -17.41
N SER A 139 -4.78 -8.46 -17.69
CA SER A 139 -3.33 -8.32 -17.58
C SER A 139 -2.84 -8.42 -16.14
N SER A 140 -3.61 -7.88 -15.19
CA SER A 140 -3.33 -8.01 -13.75
C SER A 140 -3.42 -9.45 -13.29
N LEU A 141 -4.53 -10.15 -13.58
CA LEU A 141 -4.72 -11.56 -13.20
C LEU A 141 -3.64 -12.48 -13.79
N SER A 142 -3.18 -12.24 -15.02
CA SER A 142 -2.07 -13.02 -15.62
C SER A 142 -0.79 -12.86 -14.81
N ARG A 143 -0.40 -11.63 -14.49
CA ARG A 143 0.82 -11.32 -13.73
C ARG A 143 0.73 -11.77 -12.27
N MET A 144 -0.46 -11.65 -11.66
CA MET A 144 -0.72 -12.14 -10.31
C MET A 144 -0.63 -13.68 -10.25
N LYS A 145 -1.07 -14.37 -11.30
CA LYS A 145 -0.92 -15.83 -11.42
C LYS A 145 0.54 -16.24 -11.57
N GLU A 146 1.32 -15.53 -12.40
CA GLU A 146 2.76 -15.77 -12.55
C GLU A 146 3.52 -15.63 -11.21
N LYS A 147 3.05 -14.74 -10.33
CA LYS A 147 3.60 -14.53 -8.99
C LYS A 147 2.97 -15.41 -7.92
N ASN A 148 2.16 -16.41 -8.27
CA ASN A 148 1.47 -17.31 -7.35
C ASN A 148 0.57 -16.61 -6.30
N ILE A 149 0.07 -15.42 -6.61
CA ILE A 149 -0.86 -14.68 -5.74
C ILE A 149 -2.30 -15.21 -5.94
N VAL A 150 -2.64 -15.51 -7.20
CA VAL A 150 -3.94 -16.07 -7.58
C VAL A 150 -3.77 -17.37 -8.37
N CYS A 151 -4.65 -18.33 -8.14
CA CYS A 151 -4.78 -19.54 -8.93
C CYS A 151 -5.97 -19.44 -9.90
N LYS A 152 -5.96 -20.31 -10.91
CA LYS A 152 -7.05 -20.43 -11.87
C LYS A 152 -7.70 -21.80 -11.71
N ALA A 153 -8.98 -21.83 -11.38
CA ALA A 153 -9.82 -23.02 -11.30
C ALA A 153 -10.85 -22.98 -12.44
N GLY A 154 -10.63 -23.77 -13.49
CA GLY A 154 -11.46 -23.74 -14.69
C GLY A 154 -11.41 -22.38 -15.41
N SER A 155 -12.55 -21.68 -15.49
CA SER A 155 -12.66 -20.33 -16.07
C SER A 155 -12.55 -19.19 -15.06
N LYS A 156 -12.47 -19.51 -13.76
CA LYS A 156 -12.48 -18.56 -12.64
C LYS A 156 -11.10 -18.43 -11.99
N TYR A 157 -10.86 -17.30 -11.34
CA TYR A 157 -9.68 -17.01 -10.54
C TYR A 157 -10.04 -16.98 -9.06
N GLY A 158 -9.09 -17.35 -8.21
CA GLY A 158 -9.16 -17.26 -6.75
C GLY A 158 -7.78 -16.99 -6.16
N VAL A 159 -7.69 -16.53 -4.93
CA VAL A 159 -6.46 -16.32 -4.17
C VAL A 159 -5.89 -17.66 -3.76
N VAL A 160 -4.57 -17.82 -3.89
CA VAL A 160 -3.88 -19.05 -3.49
C VAL A 160 -3.99 -19.25 -1.97
N GLY A 161 -4.31 -20.46 -1.53
CA GLY A 161 -4.43 -20.80 -0.10
C GLY A 161 -5.75 -20.39 0.57
N GLN A 162 -6.68 -19.79 -0.18
CA GLN A 162 -8.01 -19.46 0.33
C GLN A 162 -8.99 -20.62 0.09
N ASP A 163 -9.61 -21.11 1.15
CA ASP A 163 -10.69 -22.10 1.06
C ASP A 163 -11.99 -21.41 0.65
N TYR A 164 -12.36 -21.61 -0.62
CA TYR A 164 -13.65 -21.18 -1.13
C TYR A 164 -14.66 -22.27 -0.80
N LYS A 165 -15.72 -21.94 -0.05
CA LYS A 165 -16.85 -22.85 0.10
C LYS A 165 -17.33 -23.23 -1.30
N GLU A 166 -17.18 -24.50 -1.66
CA GLU A 166 -17.79 -25.05 -2.87
C GLU A 166 -19.28 -24.77 -2.78
N ASN A 167 -19.79 -23.90 -3.66
CA ASN A 167 -21.21 -23.93 -3.95
C ASN A 167 -21.44 -25.23 -4.70
N ASP A 168 -21.96 -26.23 -3.98
CA ASP A 168 -22.70 -27.35 -4.54
C ASP A 168 -23.62 -26.84 -5.66
N GLY A 169 -23.45 -27.40 -6.85
CA GLY A 169 -24.27 -27.06 -8.00
C GLY A 169 -23.77 -27.75 -9.26
N TRP A 170 -24.16 -29.01 -9.41
CA TRP A 170 -24.18 -29.76 -10.65
C TRP A 170 -24.93 -29.03 -11.76
#